data_AF-A0A8B6EIS4-F1
#
_entry.id   AF-A0A8B6EIS4-F1
#
_cell.length_a   1.000
_cell.length_b   1.000
_cell.length_c   1.000
_cell.angle_alpha   90.00
_cell.angle_beta   90.00
_cell.angle_gamma   90.00
#
_symmetry.space_group_name_H-M   'P 1'
#
loop_
_entity.id
_entity.type
_entity.pdbx_description
1 polymer ?
#
loop_
_entity_poly.entity_id
_entity_poly.type
_entity_poly.pdbx_seq_one_letter_code
_entity_poly.pdbx_strand_id
1 'polypeptide(L)'
;MSTVKVRKNIFSICLGDARKKEPKKKALLIADSRGRYLADEISTEKFIDIKIISEPGLNINKTHIIWKSIKANIKKKDRAILFLWIAPCDLTTKEGKFISLTYNTSKYHSKIDNLVTKFSTLKAQIESRYKHTKVCFLECPPYSIKLYNKHQGHEDPNKFTEQTARLENQIFYLNRQIRRLNTQIFRVRSTNKPLKDPNNNSQTIKDRNKKSNLYYSPNFTRDLLRQTKFPGQKTKYYTDFKILKDGLHPSPLLSKLWIRKILKRVVELCY
;
A
#
# COMPACT_ATOMS: atom_id res chain seq x y z
N MET A 1 -30.16 -29.22 -19.63
CA MET A 1 -29.05 -28.28 -19.39
C MET A 1 -29.26 -27.61 -18.04
N SER A 2 -28.47 -27.99 -17.04
CA SER A 2 -28.60 -27.55 -15.65
C SER A 2 -27.87 -26.22 -15.41
N THR A 3 -28.62 -25.16 -15.12
CA THR A 3 -28.06 -23.85 -14.76
C THR A 3 -27.53 -23.87 -13.33
N VAL A 4 -26.20 -23.83 -13.20
CA VAL A 4 -25.50 -23.67 -11.92
C VAL A 4 -25.75 -22.26 -11.38
N LYS A 5 -26.64 -22.14 -10.39
CA LYS A 5 -26.82 -20.90 -9.60
C LYS A 5 -25.58 -20.69 -8.71
N VAL A 6 -24.69 -19.80 -9.14
CA VAL A 6 -23.58 -19.31 -8.31
C VAL A 6 -24.16 -18.51 -7.14
N ARG A 7 -24.09 -19.07 -5.93
CA ARG A 7 -24.48 -18.37 -4.68
C ARG A 7 -23.57 -17.16 -4.46
N LYS A 8 -24.12 -15.96 -4.60
CA LYS A 8 -23.53 -14.72 -4.08
C LYS A 8 -23.58 -14.74 -2.55
N ASN A 9 -22.58 -15.34 -1.91
CA ASN A 9 -22.31 -15.10 -0.49
C ASN A 9 -21.67 -13.71 -0.35
N ILE A 10 -22.50 -12.67 -0.34
CA ILE A 10 -22.11 -11.34 0.10
C ILE A 10 -22.26 -11.31 1.61
N PHE A 11 -21.18 -10.94 2.29
CA PHE A 11 -21.13 -10.66 3.72
C PHE A 11 -22.26 -9.70 4.14
N SER A 12 -23.37 -10.24 4.62
CA SER A 12 -24.35 -9.49 5.41
C SER A 12 -23.85 -9.49 6.85
N ILE A 13 -23.00 -8.53 7.19
CA ILE A 13 -22.72 -8.24 8.60
C ILE A 13 -23.91 -7.42 9.11
N CYS A 14 -24.85 -8.11 9.76
CA CYS A 14 -25.91 -7.48 10.53
C CYS A 14 -25.27 -6.73 11.70
N LEU A 15 -25.07 -5.41 11.55
CA LEU A 15 -24.72 -4.52 12.66
C LEU A 15 -26.00 -4.19 13.41
N GLY A 16 -26.30 -4.98 14.44
CA GLY A 16 -27.37 -4.73 15.40
C GLY A 16 -27.10 -3.50 16.29
N ASP A 17 -28.16 -2.73 16.45
CA ASP A 17 -28.62 -1.85 17.54
C ASP A 17 -27.65 -0.95 18.35
N ALA A 18 -28.06 0.33 18.39
CA ALA A 18 -27.98 1.29 19.49
C ALA A 18 -26.64 1.49 20.23
N ARG A 19 -25.49 1.32 19.56
CA ARG A 19 -24.23 1.86 20.10
C ARG A 19 -24.19 3.36 19.87
N LYS A 20 -23.92 4.14 20.93
CA LYS A 20 -23.52 5.57 20.87
C LYS A 20 -22.73 5.77 19.57
N LYS A 21 -23.26 6.55 18.62
CA LYS A 21 -22.64 6.77 17.30
C LYS A 21 -21.23 7.28 17.54
N GLU A 22 -20.25 6.38 17.57
CA GLU A 22 -18.86 6.77 17.65
C GLU A 22 -18.60 7.72 16.48
N PRO A 23 -17.86 8.82 16.69
CA PRO A 23 -17.57 9.74 15.61
C PRO A 23 -16.91 8.95 14.48
N LYS A 24 -17.57 8.95 13.30
CA LYS A 24 -17.10 8.22 12.11
C LYS A 24 -15.65 8.59 11.86
N LYS A 25 -14.76 7.61 11.87
CA LYS A 25 -13.36 7.83 11.52
C LYS A 25 -13.25 8.16 10.04
N LYS A 26 -12.47 9.19 9.73
CA LYS A 26 -12.22 9.62 8.35
C LYS A 26 -11.05 8.84 7.75
N ALA A 27 -11.16 8.42 6.50
CA ALA A 27 -10.03 7.88 5.75
C ALA A 27 -9.62 8.86 4.65
N LEU A 28 -8.33 9.18 4.59
CA LEU A 28 -7.74 10.01 3.55
C LEU A 28 -6.57 9.26 2.93
N LEU A 29 -6.54 9.13 1.60
CA LEU A 29 -5.41 8.62 0.86
C LEU A 29 -4.80 9.76 0.03
N ILE A 30 -3.52 10.05 0.26
CA ILE A 30 -2.73 10.96 -0.56
C ILE A 30 -1.76 10.12 -1.40
N ALA A 31 -1.83 10.26 -2.71
CA ALA A 31 -1.08 9.44 -3.64
C ALA A 31 -0.48 10.28 -4.79
N ASP A 32 0.42 9.67 -5.54
CA ASP A 32 0.88 10.20 -6.83
C ASP A 32 -0.17 10.01 -7.95
N SER A 33 0.26 10.00 -9.22
CA SER A 33 -0.62 9.80 -10.38
C SER A 33 -1.40 8.47 -10.33
N ARG A 34 -0.93 7.46 -9.60
CA ARG A 34 -1.62 6.16 -9.46
C ARG A 34 -2.90 6.26 -8.65
N GLY A 35 -3.01 7.24 -7.76
CA GLY A 35 -4.23 7.44 -6.99
C GLY A 35 -5.45 7.76 -7.87
N ARG A 36 -5.24 8.37 -9.04
CA ARG A 36 -6.33 8.68 -9.99
C ARG A 36 -7.02 7.41 -10.46
N TYR A 37 -6.24 6.39 -10.81
CA TYR A 37 -6.74 5.09 -11.25
C TYR A 37 -7.52 4.35 -10.14
N LEU A 38 -7.23 4.61 -8.87
CA LEU A 38 -8.02 4.05 -7.76
C LEU A 38 -9.30 4.86 -7.52
N ALA A 39 -9.25 6.18 -7.69
CA ALA A 39 -10.40 7.06 -7.45
C ALA A 39 -11.57 6.73 -8.38
N ASP A 40 -11.28 6.41 -9.64
CA ASP A 40 -12.28 5.99 -10.63
C ASP A 40 -13.06 4.76 -10.14
N GLU A 41 -12.39 3.83 -9.46
CA GLU A 41 -12.99 2.57 -8.96
C GLU A 41 -13.74 2.73 -7.63
N ILE A 42 -13.39 3.71 -6.77
CA ILE A 42 -14.07 3.95 -5.48
C ILE A 42 -15.53 4.31 -5.67
N SER A 43 -15.84 5.08 -6.73
CA SER A 43 -17.20 5.56 -7.01
C SER A 43 -18.26 4.45 -7.00
N THR A 44 -17.83 3.19 -7.18
CA THR A 44 -18.70 2.01 -7.22
C THR A 44 -18.96 1.34 -5.85
N GLU A 45 -18.17 1.64 -4.81
CA GLU A 45 -18.21 0.95 -3.50
C GLU A 45 -18.82 1.88 -2.42
N LYS A 46 -20.13 1.76 -2.16
CA LYS A 46 -20.92 2.71 -1.34
C LYS A 46 -20.67 2.69 0.18
N PHE A 47 -19.88 1.76 0.71
CA PHE A 47 -19.90 1.44 2.14
C PHE A 47 -18.81 2.13 2.99
N ILE A 48 -17.78 2.71 2.37
CA ILE A 48 -16.64 3.28 3.11
C ILE A 48 -16.26 4.63 2.52
N ASP A 49 -16.34 5.67 3.36
CA ASP A 49 -15.95 7.04 3.00
C ASP A 49 -14.42 7.20 3.10
N ILE A 50 -13.74 6.93 1.98
CA ILE A 50 -12.33 7.26 1.79
C ILE A 50 -12.21 8.36 0.74
N LYS A 51 -11.56 9.47 1.10
CA LYS A 51 -11.20 10.52 0.16
C LYS A 51 -9.84 10.22 -0.45
N ILE A 52 -9.73 10.22 -1.78
CA ILE A 52 -8.45 10.14 -2.48
C ILE A 52 -8.04 11.53 -2.98
N ILE A 53 -6.80 11.91 -2.74
CA ILE A 53 -6.14 13.09 -3.31
C ILE A 53 -4.92 12.60 -4.08
N SER A 54 -4.87 12.92 -5.38
CA SER A 54 -3.84 12.42 -6.29
C SER A 54 -3.10 13.57 -6.97
N GLU A 55 -1.80 13.65 -6.74
CA GLU A 55 -0.93 14.69 -7.29
C GLU A 55 0.19 14.07 -8.16
N PRO A 56 0.22 14.32 -9.48
CA PRO A 56 1.28 13.80 -10.35
C PRO A 56 2.67 14.24 -9.89
N GLY A 57 3.61 13.30 -9.88
CA GLY A 57 4.99 13.60 -9.46
C GLY A 57 5.13 13.88 -7.96
N LEU A 58 4.16 13.48 -7.12
CA LEU A 58 4.27 13.58 -5.68
C LEU A 58 5.41 12.69 -5.17
N ASN A 59 6.33 13.29 -4.44
CA ASN A 59 7.49 12.65 -3.82
C ASN A 59 7.69 13.18 -2.40
N ILE A 60 8.64 12.64 -1.64
CA ILE A 60 8.78 13.02 -0.22
C ILE A 60 9.17 14.48 -0.02
N ASN A 61 9.84 15.10 -0.99
CA ASN A 61 10.30 16.48 -0.86
C ASN A 61 9.14 17.47 -1.07
N LYS A 62 8.02 17.05 -1.66
CA LYS A 62 6.80 17.86 -1.84
C LYS A 62 5.89 17.84 -0.60
N THR A 63 6.47 17.93 0.60
CA THR A 63 5.71 17.87 1.88
C THR A 63 4.64 18.96 2.00
N HIS A 64 4.84 20.14 1.38
CA HIS A 64 3.87 21.23 1.38
C HIS A 64 2.51 20.81 0.76
N ILE A 65 2.51 19.98 -0.29
CA ILE A 65 1.29 19.45 -0.91
C ILE A 65 0.57 18.49 0.03
N ILE A 66 1.34 17.62 0.70
CA ILE A 66 0.83 16.69 1.70
C ILE A 66 0.17 17.48 2.84
N TRP A 67 0.85 18.50 3.37
CA TRP A 67 0.32 19.35 4.44
C TRP A 67 -0.91 20.14 4.02
N LYS A 68 -0.94 20.71 2.81
CA LYS A 68 -2.11 21.40 2.25
C LYS A 68 -3.31 20.46 2.22
N SER A 69 -3.10 19.24 1.73
CA SER A 69 -4.12 18.19 1.64
C SER A 69 -4.65 17.76 3.00
N ILE A 70 -3.77 17.57 3.99
CA ILE A 70 -4.17 17.22 5.36
C ILE A 70 -4.99 18.36 5.98
N LYS A 71 -4.50 19.61 5.93
CA LYS A 71 -5.17 20.78 6.52
C LYS A 71 -6.58 20.99 5.96
N ALA A 72 -6.77 20.77 4.66
CA ALA A 72 -8.06 20.94 4.01
C ALA A 72 -9.09 19.85 4.35
N ASN A 73 -8.66 18.68 4.84
CA ASN A 73 -9.54 17.50 4.94
C ASN A 73 -9.63 16.90 6.36
N ILE A 74 -8.64 17.17 7.21
CA ILE A 74 -8.55 16.62 8.57
C ILE A 74 -8.47 17.80 9.54
N LYS A 75 -9.46 17.90 10.44
CA LYS A 75 -9.44 18.85 11.57
C LYS A 75 -8.63 18.25 12.72
N LYS A 76 -8.07 19.08 13.60
CA LYS A 76 -7.25 18.62 14.74
C LYS A 76 -7.97 17.62 15.67
N LYS A 77 -9.30 17.74 15.80
CA LYS A 77 -10.15 16.87 16.63
C LYS A 77 -10.62 15.61 15.89
N ASP A 78 -10.40 15.51 14.59
CA ASP A 78 -10.86 14.36 13.81
C ASP A 78 -10.07 13.11 14.17
N ARG A 79 -10.78 12.00 14.37
CA ARG A 79 -10.18 10.66 14.36
C ARG A 79 -10.04 10.23 12.91
N ALA A 80 -8.81 10.13 12.42
CA ALA A 80 -8.55 9.89 11.00
C ALA A 80 -7.47 8.83 10.77
N ILE A 81 -7.52 8.22 9.60
CA ILE A 81 -6.48 7.35 9.08
C ILE A 81 -6.00 7.96 7.78
N LEU A 82 -4.72 8.28 7.75
CA LEU A 82 -4.05 8.85 6.61
C LEU A 82 -3.20 7.77 5.94
N PHE A 83 -3.56 7.40 4.72
CA PHE A 83 -2.73 6.59 3.84
C PHE A 83 -1.86 7.50 2.98
N LEU A 84 -0.56 7.23 2.93
CA LEU A 84 0.39 7.90 2.05
C LEU A 84 0.93 6.88 1.04
N TRP A 85 0.59 7.06 -0.23
CA TRP A 85 1.07 6.22 -1.34
C TRP A 85 1.99 7.01 -2.26
N ILE A 86 3.19 7.22 -1.75
CA ILE A 86 4.26 7.98 -2.38
C ILE A 86 5.45 7.04 -2.64
N ALA A 87 6.58 7.55 -3.12
CA ALA A 87 7.85 6.84 -3.42
C ALA A 87 8.22 6.54 -4.88
N PRO A 88 7.33 6.25 -5.85
CA PRO A 88 7.81 5.98 -7.22
C PRO A 88 8.58 7.14 -7.81
N CYS A 89 8.09 8.36 -7.61
CA CYS A 89 8.76 9.60 -8.02
C CYS A 89 9.97 9.96 -7.15
N ASP A 90 10.27 9.17 -6.10
CA ASP A 90 11.53 9.23 -5.35
C ASP A 90 12.55 8.20 -5.89
N LEU A 91 12.08 7.09 -6.46
CA LEU A 91 12.91 6.02 -7.04
C LEU A 91 13.25 6.24 -8.51
N THR A 92 12.43 7.00 -9.23
CA THR A 92 12.66 7.36 -10.63
C THR A 92 12.62 8.86 -10.86
N THR A 93 13.46 9.33 -11.77
CA THR A 93 13.44 10.68 -12.34
C THR A 93 12.71 10.67 -13.66
N LYS A 94 12.15 11.81 -14.05
CA LYS A 94 11.47 12.00 -15.33
C LYS A 94 12.24 13.00 -16.16
N GLU A 95 12.58 12.63 -17.39
CA GLU A 95 13.24 13.46 -18.41
C GLU A 95 12.32 13.51 -19.64
N GLY A 96 11.69 14.67 -19.87
CA GLY A 96 10.61 14.78 -20.85
C GLY A 96 9.45 13.85 -20.49
N LYS A 97 9.10 12.91 -21.37
CA LYS A 97 8.07 11.88 -21.13
C LYS A 97 8.62 10.56 -20.59
N PHE A 98 9.93 10.38 -20.55
CA PHE A 98 10.58 9.13 -20.15
C PHE A 98 10.96 9.16 -18.68
N ILE A 99 11.10 7.98 -18.08
CA ILE A 99 11.61 7.84 -16.72
C ILE A 99 12.92 7.05 -16.70
N SER A 100 13.76 7.35 -15.73
CA SER A 100 15.03 6.66 -15.46
C SER A 100 15.16 6.42 -13.96
N LEU A 101 16.01 5.47 -13.57
CA LEU A 101 16.27 5.16 -12.17
C LEU A 101 17.05 6.31 -11.51
N THR A 102 16.52 6.87 -10.41
CA THR A 102 17.20 7.96 -9.67
C THR A 102 18.52 7.47 -9.07
N TYR A 103 18.53 6.27 -8.48
CA TYR A 103 19.68 5.72 -7.78
C TYR A 103 20.32 4.60 -8.61
N ASN A 104 21.09 4.97 -9.64
CA ASN A 104 21.76 4.01 -10.51
C ASN A 104 23.09 3.47 -9.95
N THR A 105 23.19 3.35 -8.62
CA THR A 105 24.40 2.93 -7.90
C THR A 105 24.15 1.66 -7.08
N SER A 106 25.18 0.84 -6.91
CA SER A 106 25.17 -0.32 -6.00
C SER A 106 24.90 0.08 -4.54
N LYS A 107 25.17 1.34 -4.17
CA LYS A 107 24.93 1.90 -2.83
C LYS A 107 23.52 2.47 -2.64
N TYR A 108 22.51 1.99 -3.36
CA TYR A 108 21.13 2.50 -3.27
C TYR A 108 20.51 2.35 -1.87
N HIS A 109 20.98 1.39 -1.06
CA HIS A 109 20.45 1.12 0.28
C HIS A 109 20.45 2.38 1.17
N SER A 110 21.56 3.12 1.22
CA SER A 110 21.65 4.35 2.03
C SER A 110 20.73 5.46 1.54
N LYS A 111 20.50 5.54 0.23
CA LYS A 111 19.54 6.49 -0.36
C LYS A 111 18.10 6.14 0.03
N ILE A 112 17.75 4.85 0.01
CA ILE A 112 16.44 4.38 0.47
C ILE A 112 16.29 4.56 1.99
N ASP A 113 17.32 4.31 2.79
CA ASP A 113 17.27 4.52 4.24
C ASP A 113 17.07 6.01 4.58
N ASN A 114 17.71 6.92 3.83
CA ASN A 114 17.45 8.35 3.94
C ASN A 114 16.00 8.72 3.57
N LEU A 115 15.44 8.11 2.53
CA LEU A 115 14.03 8.27 2.15
C LEU A 115 13.10 7.78 3.28
N VAL A 116 13.38 6.63 3.87
CA VAL A 116 12.61 6.06 4.99
C VAL A 116 12.71 6.93 6.24
N THR A 117 13.88 7.52 6.52
CA THR A 117 14.05 8.50 7.60
C THR A 117 13.11 9.70 7.38
N LYS A 118 13.04 10.25 6.16
CA LYS A 118 12.10 11.32 5.84
C LYS A 118 10.63 10.90 6.01
N PHE A 119 10.27 9.67 5.64
CA PHE A 119 8.92 9.11 5.90
C PHE A 119 8.61 9.05 7.39
N SER A 120 9.56 8.59 8.20
CA SER A 120 9.43 8.52 9.66
C SER A 120 9.25 9.91 10.27
N THR A 121 10.07 10.89 9.86
CA THR A 121 9.94 12.28 10.31
C THR A 121 8.60 12.88 9.95
N LEU A 122 8.15 12.73 8.70
CA LEU A 122 6.85 13.23 8.26
C LEU A 122 5.70 12.62 9.06
N LYS A 123 5.74 11.29 9.28
CA LYS A 123 4.76 10.59 10.11
C LYS A 123 4.72 11.16 11.53
N ALA A 124 5.87 11.28 12.19
CA ALA A 124 5.95 11.81 13.55
C ALA A 124 5.39 13.25 13.64
N GLN A 125 5.70 14.10 12.66
CA GLN A 125 5.16 15.46 12.59
C GLN A 125 3.64 15.48 12.44
N ILE A 126 3.07 14.65 11.56
CA ILE A 126 1.62 14.56 11.36
C ILE A 126 0.93 14.05 12.61
N GLU A 127 1.40 12.94 13.20
CA GLU A 127 0.77 12.33 14.38
C GLU A 127 0.91 13.21 15.64
N SER A 128 1.99 14.00 15.75
CA SER A 128 2.13 15.01 16.81
C SER A 128 1.12 16.15 16.66
N ARG A 129 0.94 16.67 15.44
CA ARG A 129 0.02 17.79 15.16
C ARG A 129 -1.45 17.39 15.17
N TYR A 130 -1.75 16.16 14.77
CA TYR A 130 -3.08 15.58 14.67
C TYR A 130 -3.16 14.33 15.56
N LYS A 131 -3.25 14.52 16.88
CA LYS A 131 -3.13 13.47 17.90
C LYS A 131 -4.03 12.24 17.73
N HIS A 132 -5.16 12.40 17.03
CA HIS A 132 -6.12 11.33 16.76
C HIS A 132 -6.02 10.77 15.33
N THR A 133 -5.01 11.18 14.56
CA THR A 133 -4.71 10.67 13.24
C THR A 133 -3.64 9.59 13.31
N LYS A 134 -3.82 8.51 12.55
CA LYS A 134 -2.80 7.48 12.33
C LYS A 134 -2.32 7.53 10.89
N VAL A 135 -1.01 7.44 10.68
CA VAL A 135 -0.42 7.48 9.33
C VAL A 135 0.09 6.10 8.94
N CYS A 136 -0.33 5.63 7.76
CA CYS A 136 0.08 4.37 7.15
C CYS A 136 0.67 4.63 5.76
N PHE A 137 1.88 4.14 5.50
CA PHE A 137 2.47 4.19 4.16
C PHE A 137 2.04 2.97 3.36
N LEU A 138 1.55 3.15 2.14
CA LEU A 138 1.23 2.04 1.26
C LEU A 138 2.50 1.54 0.56
N GLU A 139 2.62 0.21 0.40
CA GLU A 139 3.72 -0.40 -0.35
C GLU A 139 3.74 0.10 -1.80
N CYS A 140 4.94 0.26 -2.35
CA CYS A 140 5.14 0.58 -3.75
C CYS A 140 5.02 -0.72 -4.58
N PRO A 141 4.02 -0.90 -5.46
CA PRO A 141 4.02 -2.02 -6.39
C PRO A 141 5.25 -1.95 -7.31
N PRO A 142 5.87 -3.09 -7.65
CA PRO A 142 6.80 -3.19 -8.77
C PRO A 142 6.24 -2.55 -10.04
N TYR A 143 7.10 -1.87 -10.78
CA TYR A 143 6.79 -1.32 -12.11
C TYR A 143 8.02 -1.37 -13.00
N SER A 144 7.83 -1.21 -14.31
CA SER A 144 8.87 -1.39 -15.32
C SER A 144 9.17 -0.10 -16.06
N ILE A 145 10.40 0.40 -15.87
CA ILE A 145 10.94 1.54 -16.64
C ILE A 145 10.95 1.21 -18.13
N LYS A 146 11.39 -0.01 -18.49
CA LYS A 146 11.42 -0.49 -19.87
C LYS A 146 10.04 -0.43 -20.53
N LEU A 147 9.01 -0.99 -19.89
CA LEU A 147 7.67 -1.01 -20.47
C LEU A 147 7.03 0.37 -20.50
N TYR A 148 7.26 1.19 -19.48
CA TYR A 148 6.81 2.57 -19.46
C TYR A 148 7.43 3.37 -20.61
N ASN A 149 8.76 3.36 -20.76
CA ASN A 149 9.42 4.09 -21.82
C ASN A 149 9.04 3.54 -23.21
N LYS A 150 8.84 2.22 -23.37
CA LYS A 150 8.27 1.64 -24.59
C LYS A 150 6.89 2.20 -24.89
N HIS A 151 5.99 2.24 -23.91
CA HIS A 151 4.65 2.82 -24.07
C HIS A 151 4.70 4.31 -24.42
N GLN A 152 5.65 5.05 -23.86
CA GLN A 152 5.88 6.46 -24.19
C GLN A 152 6.54 6.67 -25.58
N GLY A 153 6.87 5.60 -26.30
CA GLY A 153 7.46 5.67 -27.64
C GLY A 153 8.96 5.98 -27.63
N HIS A 154 9.72 5.44 -26.68
CA HIS A 154 11.18 5.48 -26.71
C HIS A 154 11.72 4.55 -27.82
N GLU A 155 12.68 5.01 -28.62
CA GLU A 155 13.24 4.28 -29.76
C GLU A 155 13.94 2.98 -29.35
N ASP A 156 14.78 3.05 -28.31
CA ASP A 156 15.40 1.86 -27.70
C ASP A 156 14.97 1.66 -26.23
N PRO A 157 13.87 0.93 -25.96
CA PRO A 157 13.46 0.59 -24.60
C PRO A 157 14.37 -0.45 -23.93
N ASN A 158 15.17 -1.20 -24.70
CA ASN A 158 15.95 -2.31 -24.16
C ASN A 158 17.10 -1.84 -23.28
N LYS A 159 17.63 -0.62 -23.50
CA LYS A 159 18.62 0.02 -22.61
C LYS A 159 18.16 0.18 -21.16
N PHE A 160 16.84 0.12 -20.89
CA PHE A 160 16.29 0.23 -19.53
C PHE A 160 16.07 -1.13 -18.84
N THR A 161 16.52 -2.24 -19.44
CA THR A 161 16.36 -3.59 -18.88
C THR A 161 17.05 -3.71 -17.52
N GLU A 162 18.32 -3.28 -17.43
CA GLU A 162 19.06 -3.33 -16.18
C GLU A 162 18.48 -2.39 -15.11
N GLN A 163 18.07 -1.18 -15.52
CA GLN A 163 17.43 -0.23 -14.61
C GLN A 163 16.13 -0.79 -14.03
N THR A 164 15.35 -1.53 -14.82
CA THR A 164 14.12 -2.20 -14.35
C THR A 164 14.44 -3.25 -13.28
N ALA A 165 15.43 -4.10 -13.51
CA ALA A 165 15.85 -5.10 -12.52
C ALA A 165 16.37 -4.45 -11.22
N ARG A 166 17.15 -3.37 -11.33
CA ARG A 166 17.62 -2.58 -10.18
C ARG A 166 16.45 -1.93 -9.43
N LEU A 167 15.47 -1.38 -10.14
CA LEU A 167 14.26 -0.79 -9.56
C LEU A 167 13.46 -1.82 -8.76
N GLU A 168 13.26 -3.04 -9.27
CA GLU A 168 12.55 -4.11 -8.54
C GLU A 168 13.21 -4.40 -7.19
N ASN A 169 14.56 -4.45 -7.15
CA ASN A 169 15.31 -4.64 -5.90
C ASN A 169 15.15 -3.45 -4.94
N GLN A 170 15.17 -2.21 -5.45
CA GLN A 170 14.93 -1.01 -4.65
C GLN A 170 13.52 -0.99 -4.06
N ILE A 171 12.50 -1.34 -4.85
CA ILE A 171 11.11 -1.44 -4.39
C ILE A 171 10.98 -2.54 -3.32
N PHE A 172 11.61 -3.69 -3.52
CA PHE A 172 11.61 -4.77 -2.54
C PHE A 172 12.19 -4.31 -1.19
N TYR A 173 13.36 -3.66 -1.23
CA TYR A 173 14.01 -3.12 -0.04
C TYR A 173 13.16 -2.04 0.64
N LEU A 174 12.63 -1.08 -0.13
CA LEU A 174 11.74 -0.03 0.37
C LEU A 174 10.49 -0.61 1.05
N ASN A 175 9.81 -1.56 0.41
CA ASN A 175 8.60 -2.18 0.97
C ASN A 175 8.90 -2.91 2.28
N ARG A 176 10.08 -3.54 2.43
CA ARG A 176 10.51 -4.10 3.72
C ARG A 176 10.58 -3.03 4.81
N GLN A 177 11.11 -1.84 4.49
CA GLN A 177 11.20 -0.74 5.45
C GLN A 177 9.84 -0.09 5.74
N ILE A 178 8.97 0.07 4.73
CA ILE A 178 7.58 0.54 4.91
C ILE A 178 6.82 -0.38 5.87
N ARG A 179 6.96 -1.71 5.71
CA ARG A 179 6.34 -2.67 6.64
C ARG A 179 6.79 -2.44 8.09
N ARG A 180 8.09 -2.23 8.32
CA ARG A 180 8.64 -1.90 9.65
C ARG A 180 8.04 -0.59 10.17
N LEU A 181 7.99 0.46 9.35
CA LEU A 181 7.44 1.75 9.74
C LEU A 181 5.94 1.68 10.12
N ASN A 182 5.17 0.82 9.44
CA ASN A 182 3.74 0.63 9.71
C ASN A 182 3.45 -0.24 10.95
N THR A 183 4.36 -1.13 11.35
CA THR A 183 4.14 -1.98 12.55
C THR A 183 3.95 -1.18 13.84
N GLN A 184 4.50 0.04 13.91
CA GLN A 184 4.37 0.93 15.07
C GLN A 184 2.93 1.42 15.32
N ILE A 185 2.05 1.37 14.31
CA ILE A 185 0.67 1.86 14.42
C ILE A 185 -0.17 0.99 15.38
N PHE A 186 0.22 -0.28 15.59
CA PHE A 186 -0.64 -1.32 16.21
C PHE A 186 -0.15 -1.90 17.52
N ARG A 187 1.02 -1.48 18.03
CA ARG A 187 1.52 -1.93 19.34
C ARG A 187 0.62 -1.52 20.52
N VAL A 188 -0.40 -0.66 20.31
CA VAL A 188 -1.19 -0.04 21.38
C VAL A 188 -2.42 -0.86 21.82
N ARG A 189 -2.73 -2.03 21.22
CA ARG A 189 -3.91 -2.83 21.64
C ARG A 189 -3.64 -4.21 22.21
N SER A 190 -2.37 -4.63 22.34
CA SER A 190 -2.04 -5.88 23.03
C SER A 190 -1.76 -5.66 24.52
N THR A 191 -2.64 -4.94 25.21
CA THR A 191 -2.78 -5.07 26.68
C THR A 191 -3.87 -6.09 26.99
N ASN A 192 -3.83 -7.25 26.33
CA ASN A 192 -4.46 -8.43 26.91
C ASN A 192 -3.52 -8.87 28.02
N LYS A 193 -3.80 -8.43 29.25
CA LYS A 193 -3.42 -9.17 30.45
C LYS A 193 -3.69 -10.65 30.14
N PRO A 194 -2.70 -11.54 30.21
CA PRO A 194 -3.04 -12.95 30.29
C PRO A 194 -3.84 -13.08 31.59
N LEU A 195 -5.13 -13.39 31.46
CA LEU A 195 -5.81 -14.13 32.52
C LEU A 195 -5.01 -15.43 32.62
N LYS A 196 -4.12 -15.48 33.62
CA LYS A 196 -3.49 -16.71 34.06
C LYS A 196 -4.64 -17.56 34.57
N ASP A 197 -5.06 -18.50 33.75
CA ASP A 197 -5.82 -19.64 34.20
C ASP A 197 -4.78 -20.62 34.79
N PRO A 198 -4.72 -20.79 36.13
CA PRO A 198 -3.66 -21.58 36.76
C PRO A 198 -3.76 -23.09 36.49
N ASN A 199 -4.78 -23.57 35.79
CA ASN A 199 -5.07 -25.01 35.68
C ASN A 199 -4.98 -25.64 34.29
N ASN A 200 -4.43 -24.98 33.26
CA ASN A 200 -4.34 -25.58 31.92
C ASN A 200 -2.89 -25.90 31.51
N ASN A 201 -2.41 -27.05 31.99
CA ASN A 201 -1.28 -27.74 31.40
C ASN A 201 -1.73 -28.44 30.11
N SER A 202 -0.95 -28.26 29.04
CA SER A 202 -0.98 -29.07 27.81
C SER A 202 -1.97 -28.65 26.71
N GLN A 203 -1.73 -27.49 26.09
CA GLN A 203 -2.03 -27.31 24.67
C GLN A 203 -0.99 -26.47 23.93
N THR A 204 -0.07 -27.21 23.28
CA THR A 204 0.59 -26.93 22.00
C THR A 204 1.11 -25.51 21.73
N ILE A 205 2.43 -25.36 21.94
CA ILE A 205 3.30 -24.26 21.47
C ILE A 205 3.22 -24.00 19.94
N LYS A 206 2.59 -24.91 19.16
CA LYS A 206 2.49 -24.79 17.69
C LYS A 206 1.47 -23.76 17.18
N ASP A 207 0.49 -23.33 17.98
CA ASP A 207 -0.52 -22.34 17.52
C ASP A 207 -0.17 -20.88 17.85
N ARG A 208 0.85 -20.62 18.67
CA ARG A 208 1.27 -19.25 18.99
C ARG A 208 1.99 -18.54 17.83
N ASN A 209 2.49 -19.28 16.83
CA ASN A 209 3.16 -18.72 15.65
C ASN A 209 2.23 -18.34 14.49
N LYS A 210 0.92 -18.60 14.58
CA LYS A 210 -0.02 -18.29 13.49
C LYS A 210 -0.55 -16.84 13.50
N LYS A 211 -0.16 -16.03 14.50
CA LYS A 211 -0.81 -14.74 14.81
C LYS A 211 -0.06 -13.44 14.45
N SER A 212 1.12 -13.45 13.81
CA SER A 212 1.95 -12.22 13.71
C SER A 212 2.39 -11.74 12.32
N ASN A 213 1.84 -12.28 11.22
CA ASN A 213 2.03 -11.66 9.90
C ASN A 213 0.82 -10.84 9.46
N LEU A 214 0.29 -10.00 10.36
CA LEU A 214 -0.68 -8.97 9.98
C LEU A 214 0.09 -7.91 9.18
N TYR A 215 0.21 -8.11 7.86
CA TYR A 215 0.79 -7.10 6.97
C TYR A 215 -0.06 -5.83 7.06
N TYR A 216 0.52 -4.77 7.64
CA TYR A 216 -0.20 -3.56 8.03
C TYR A 216 -0.54 -2.65 6.83
N SER A 217 0.19 -2.80 5.73
CA SER A 217 -0.14 -2.30 4.40
C SER A 217 -0.57 -3.47 3.50
N PRO A 218 -1.53 -3.28 2.59
CA PRO A 218 -1.70 -4.16 1.45
C PRO A 218 -0.36 -4.45 0.77
N ASN A 219 -0.08 -5.73 0.50
CA ASN A 219 1.06 -6.16 -0.29
C ASN A 219 0.64 -6.22 -1.76
N PHE A 220 0.95 -5.16 -2.50
CA PHE A 220 0.63 -5.05 -3.93
C PHE A 220 1.61 -5.82 -4.81
N THR A 221 2.85 -6.05 -4.34
CA THR A 221 3.83 -6.89 -5.04
C THR A 221 3.26 -8.28 -5.32
N ARG A 222 2.57 -8.88 -4.34
CA ARG A 222 1.97 -10.21 -4.48
C ARG A 222 0.94 -10.32 -5.60
N ASP A 223 0.23 -9.23 -5.90
CA ASP A 223 -0.77 -9.23 -6.98
C ASP A 223 -0.14 -9.21 -8.37
N LEU A 224 1.15 -8.84 -8.44
CA LEU A 224 1.94 -8.85 -9.66
C LEU A 224 2.77 -10.12 -9.81
N LEU A 225 2.86 -10.99 -8.80
CA LEU A 225 3.68 -12.20 -8.89
C LEU A 225 2.94 -13.32 -9.60
N ARG A 226 3.53 -13.86 -10.66
CA ARG A 226 3.14 -15.15 -11.25
C ARG A 226 4.08 -16.25 -10.80
N GLN A 227 3.51 -17.44 -10.60
CA GLN A 227 4.25 -18.67 -10.34
C GLN A 227 4.36 -19.48 -11.63
N THR A 228 5.57 -19.95 -11.93
CA THR A 228 5.79 -21.00 -12.94
C THR A 228 6.44 -22.20 -12.26
N LYS A 229 5.82 -23.37 -12.44
CA LYS A 229 6.36 -24.66 -12.04
C LYS A 229 6.79 -25.41 -13.31
N PHE A 230 8.06 -25.79 -13.37
CA PHE A 230 8.56 -26.74 -14.37
C PHE A 230 8.74 -28.09 -13.68
N PRO A 231 8.38 -29.22 -14.31
CA PRO A 231 8.65 -30.55 -13.77
C PRO A 231 10.12 -30.68 -13.37
N GLY A 232 10.38 -31.12 -12.13
CA GLY A 232 11.74 -31.28 -11.60
C GLY A 232 12.47 -30.00 -11.15
N GLN A 233 11.86 -28.80 -11.25
CA GLN A 233 12.52 -27.55 -10.82
C GLN A 233 11.81 -26.85 -9.65
N LYS A 234 12.59 -26.07 -8.89
CA LYS A 234 12.04 -25.17 -7.86
C LYS A 234 11.11 -24.14 -8.52
N THR A 235 9.99 -23.84 -7.84
CA THR A 235 9.03 -22.81 -8.30
C THR A 235 9.74 -21.47 -8.45
N LYS A 236 9.67 -20.88 -9.64
CA LYS A 236 10.18 -19.52 -9.93
C LYS A 236 9.03 -18.53 -9.90
N TYR A 237 9.27 -17.38 -9.28
CA TYR A 237 8.35 -16.25 -9.25
C TYR A 237 8.89 -15.15 -10.15
N TYR A 238 8.02 -14.52 -10.93
CA TYR A 238 8.37 -13.33 -11.70
C TYR A 238 7.25 -12.30 -11.60
N THR A 239 7.62 -11.03 -11.80
CA THR A 239 6.67 -9.92 -11.85
C THR A 239 6.00 -9.88 -13.22
N ASP A 240 4.69 -10.05 -13.26
CA ASP A 240 3.87 -9.88 -14.45
C ASP A 240 3.51 -8.40 -14.62
N PHE A 241 4.33 -7.68 -15.37
CA PHE A 241 4.03 -6.29 -15.69
C PHE A 241 2.90 -6.11 -16.71
N LYS A 242 2.39 -7.19 -17.35
CA LYS A 242 1.33 -7.08 -18.38
C LYS A 242 -0.02 -6.64 -17.81
N ILE A 243 -0.22 -6.79 -16.50
CA ILE A 243 -1.43 -6.31 -15.82
C ILE A 243 -1.35 -4.83 -15.41
N LEU A 244 -0.23 -4.17 -15.69
CA LEU A 244 -0.08 -2.72 -15.67
C LEU A 244 -0.38 -2.15 -17.07
N LYS A 245 -1.07 -1.02 -17.13
CA LYS A 245 -1.52 -0.39 -18.38
C LYS A 245 -0.35 0.05 -19.26
N ASP A 246 0.61 0.74 -18.66
CA ASP A 246 1.78 1.33 -19.31
C ASP A 246 3.07 0.89 -18.62
N GLY A 247 3.06 -0.27 -17.95
CA GLY A 247 4.19 -0.71 -17.13
C GLY A 247 4.36 0.03 -15.80
N LEU A 248 3.55 1.07 -15.49
CA LEU A 248 3.58 1.83 -14.23
C LEU A 248 2.22 1.85 -13.52
N HIS A 249 1.17 2.18 -14.25
CA HIS A 249 -0.17 2.37 -13.69
C HIS A 249 -0.96 1.06 -13.70
N PRO A 250 -1.78 0.80 -12.66
CA PRO A 250 -2.61 -0.40 -12.63
C PRO A 250 -3.66 -0.39 -13.75
N SER A 251 -3.97 -1.57 -14.29
CA SER A 251 -5.17 -1.76 -15.11
C SER A 251 -6.45 -1.54 -14.27
N PRO A 252 -7.63 -1.35 -14.88
CA PRO A 252 -8.88 -1.21 -14.12
C PRO A 252 -9.15 -2.38 -13.15
N LEU A 253 -8.94 -3.62 -13.61
CA LEU A 253 -9.09 -4.81 -12.77
C LEU A 253 -8.14 -4.80 -11.56
N LEU A 254 -6.88 -4.44 -11.78
CA LEU A 254 -5.89 -4.37 -10.71
C LEU A 254 -6.18 -3.21 -9.75
N SER A 255 -6.65 -2.07 -10.27
CA SER A 255 -7.08 -0.91 -9.49
C SER A 255 -8.23 -1.29 -8.55
N LYS A 256 -9.24 -2.00 -9.07
CA LYS A 256 -10.37 -2.51 -8.29
C LYS A 256 -9.94 -3.49 -7.19
N LEU A 257 -8.95 -4.34 -7.48
CA LEU A 257 -8.39 -5.25 -6.47
C LEU A 257 -7.65 -4.47 -5.37
N TRP A 258 -6.79 -3.53 -5.75
CA TRP A 258 -6.01 -2.73 -4.79
C TRP A 258 -6.88 -1.85 -3.92
N ILE A 259 -7.88 -1.18 -4.49
CA ILE A 259 -8.80 -0.37 -3.69
C ILE A 259 -9.57 -1.23 -2.68
N ARG A 260 -10.05 -2.42 -3.06
CA ARG A 260 -10.70 -3.33 -2.11
C ARG A 260 -9.81 -3.71 -0.94
N LYS A 261 -8.51 -3.91 -1.17
CA LYS A 261 -7.54 -4.16 -0.08
C LYS A 261 -7.36 -2.94 0.82
N ILE A 262 -7.28 -1.74 0.25
CA ILE A 262 -7.19 -0.49 1.02
C ILE A 262 -8.47 -0.30 1.85
N LEU A 263 -9.64 -0.48 1.24
CA LEU A 263 -10.96 -0.39 1.90
C LEU A 263 -11.12 -1.40 3.03
N LYS A 264 -10.74 -2.66 2.80
CA LYS A 264 -10.70 -3.67 3.87
C LYS A 264 -9.83 -3.19 5.04
N ARG A 265 -8.70 -2.56 4.74
CA ARG A 265 -7.83 -1.98 5.76
C ARG A 265 -8.48 -0.80 6.46
N VAL A 266 -9.15 0.11 5.74
CA VAL A 266 -9.93 1.18 6.37
C VAL A 266 -10.92 0.58 7.37
N VAL A 267 -11.67 -0.47 6.99
CA VAL A 267 -12.63 -1.12 7.90
C VAL A 267 -11.93 -1.66 9.14
N GLU A 268 -10.88 -2.46 8.99
CA GLU A 268 -10.14 -3.08 10.11
C GLU A 268 -9.51 -2.06 11.07
N LEU A 269 -9.24 -0.85 10.58
CA LEU A 269 -8.62 0.20 11.38
C LEU A 269 -9.64 1.20 11.94
N CYS A 270 -10.76 1.36 11.24
CA CYS A 270 -11.81 2.29 11.62
C CYS A 270 -12.88 1.67 12.52
N TYR A 271 -13.24 0.41 12.32
CA TYR A 271 -14.34 -0.26 13.02
C TYR A 271 -13.81 -1.45 13.82
#